data_AF-A0A7Y0SJ74-F1
#
_entry.id   AF-A0A7Y0SJ74-F1
#
_cell.length_a   1.000
_cell.length_b   1.000
_cell.length_c   1.000
_cell.angle_alpha   90.00
_cell.angle_beta   90.00
_cell.angle_gamma   90.00
#
_symmetry.space_group_name_H-M   'P 1'
#
loop_
_entity.id
_entity.type
_entity.pdbx_description
1 polymer ?
#
loop_
_entity_poly.entity_id
_entity_poly.type
_entity_poly.pdbx_seq_one_letter_code
_entity_poly.pdbx_strand_id
1 'polypeptide(L)'
;QQRLLERELEKDDTDFLDRIDQGSTVYSLILEQSQDTNLTEQLVNDLDLSHLRDSGFRVLSTGETRRVMLARALATQPDLV
;
A
#
# COMPACT_ATOMS: atom_id res chain seq x y z
N GLN A 1 -17.61 -35.48 -11.28
CA GLN A 1 -17.20 -34.06 -11.39
C GLN A 1 -17.23 -33.28 -10.07
N GLN A 2 -17.57 -33.86 -8.90
CA GLN A 2 -17.66 -33.12 -7.63
C GLN A 2 -16.32 -32.95 -6.88
N ARG A 3 -15.37 -33.89 -7.03
CA ARG A 3 -14.11 -33.86 -6.27
C ARG A 3 -13.15 -32.69 -6.57
N LEU A 4 -13.31 -32.01 -7.70
CA LEU A 4 -12.46 -30.86 -8.02
C LEU A 4 -12.95 -29.58 -7.33
N LEU A 5 -14.25 -29.49 -7.04
CA LEU A 5 -14.87 -28.32 -6.42
C LEU A 5 -14.50 -28.23 -4.93
N GLU A 6 -14.50 -29.35 -4.22
CA GLU A 6 -14.12 -29.42 -2.79
C GLU A 6 -12.69 -28.94 -2.55
N ARG A 7 -11.77 -29.20 -3.50
CA ARG A 7 -10.37 -28.76 -3.40
C ARG A 7 -10.16 -27.26 -3.60
N GLU A 8 -11.07 -26.59 -4.30
CA GLU A 8 -11.01 -25.14 -4.45
C GLU A 8 -11.63 -24.44 -3.24
N LEU A 9 -12.61 -25.06 -2.56
CA LEU A 9 -13.16 -24.57 -1.30
C LEU A 9 -12.13 -24.62 -0.14
N GLU A 10 -11.24 -25.62 -0.09
CA GLU A 10 -10.17 -25.67 0.92
C GLU A 10 -9.07 -24.61 0.73
N LYS A 11 -9.07 -23.85 -0.39
CA LYS A 11 -8.15 -22.71 -0.57
C LYS A 11 -8.73 -21.39 -0.10
N ASP A 12 -10.02 -21.33 0.22
CA ASP A 12 -10.64 -20.20 0.91
C ASP A 12 -10.29 -20.17 2.42
N ASP A 13 -9.71 -21.25 2.97
CA ASP A 13 -9.29 -21.35 4.38
C ASP A 13 -8.10 -20.43 4.78
N THR A 14 -7.68 -19.49 3.93
CA THR A 14 -6.86 -18.36 4.39
C THR A 14 -7.65 -17.26 5.11
N ASP A 15 -8.92 -17.53 5.43
CA ASP A 15 -9.79 -16.73 6.32
C ASP A 15 -9.41 -16.79 7.82
N PHE A 16 -8.29 -17.42 8.22
CA PHE A 16 -7.94 -17.67 9.63
C PHE A 16 -7.11 -16.56 10.32
N LEU A 17 -7.31 -15.29 9.99
CA LEU A 17 -6.93 -14.16 10.87
C LEU A 17 -7.97 -13.06 10.65
N ASP A 18 -8.83 -12.82 11.64
CA ASP A 18 -9.90 -11.81 11.68
C ASP A 18 -9.37 -10.36 11.76
N ARG A 19 -8.32 -10.09 10.97
CA ARG A 19 -7.81 -8.78 10.62
C ARG A 19 -7.54 -8.84 9.13
N ILE A 20 -8.42 -8.23 8.34
CA ILE A 20 -8.09 -7.90 6.96
C ILE A 20 -6.75 -7.15 7.03
N ASP A 21 -5.67 -7.79 6.59
CA ASP A 21 -4.38 -7.13 6.44
C ASP A 21 -4.60 -6.02 5.41
N GLN A 22 -4.71 -4.78 5.87
CA GLN A 22 -4.86 -3.62 4.98
C GLN A 22 -3.52 -3.22 4.35
N GLY A 23 -2.43 -3.91 4.70
CA GLY A 23 -1.06 -3.57 4.33
C GLY A 23 -0.51 -2.38 5.10
N SER A 24 0.70 -1.96 4.74
CA SER A 24 1.32 -0.74 5.28
C SER A 24 0.52 0.52 4.93
N THR A 25 0.53 1.50 5.82
CA THR A 25 -0.12 2.79 5.57
C THR A 25 0.56 3.55 4.43
N VAL A 26 -0.18 4.43 3.75
CA VAL A 26 0.37 5.31 2.72
C VAL A 26 1.58 6.09 3.24
N TYR A 27 1.47 6.65 4.45
CA TYR A 27 2.56 7.42 5.04
C TYR A 27 3.81 6.57 5.28
N SER A 28 3.65 5.38 5.87
CA SER A 28 4.79 4.49 6.14
C SER A 28 5.49 4.05 4.86
N LEU A 29 4.75 3.78 3.78
CA LEU A 29 5.33 3.37 2.50
C LEU A 29 6.15 4.46 1.80
N ILE A 30 5.78 5.72 1.99
CA ILE A 30 6.51 6.87 1.44
C ILE A 30 7.71 7.18 2.35
N LEU A 31 7.54 7.13 3.67
CA LEU A 31 8.61 7.33 4.65
C LEU A 31 9.71 6.29 4.53
N GLU A 32 9.37 5.03 4.27
CA GLU A 32 10.33 3.94 4.03
C GLU A 32 11.28 4.28 2.87
N GLN A 33 10.77 4.94 1.82
CA GLN A 33 11.57 5.32 0.65
C GLN A 33 12.37 6.60 0.89
N SER A 34 11.77 7.63 1.49
CA SER A 34 12.42 8.93 1.68
C SER A 34 13.41 8.94 2.84
N GLN A 35 13.14 8.15 3.88
CA GLN A 35 13.77 8.23 5.20
C GLN A 35 13.74 9.66 5.80
N ASP A 36 12.84 10.52 5.29
CA ASP A 36 12.70 11.91 5.69
C ASP A 36 11.22 12.24 5.89
N THR A 37 10.89 12.60 7.12
CA THR A 37 9.52 12.99 7.51
C THR A 37 9.05 14.26 6.81
N ASN A 38 9.90 15.28 6.60
CA ASN A 38 9.49 16.51 5.93
C ASN A 38 9.19 16.27 4.45
N LEU A 39 10.06 15.53 3.75
CA LEU A 39 9.81 15.16 2.35
C LEU A 39 8.56 14.30 2.23
N THR A 40 8.33 13.38 3.17
CA THR A 40 7.12 12.56 3.21
C THR A 40 5.86 13.41 3.37
N GLU A 41 5.84 14.33 4.34
CA GLU A 41 4.71 15.25 4.52
C GLU A 41 4.46 16.08 3.27
N GLN A 42 5.52 16.58 2.63
CA GLN A 42 5.40 17.35 1.41
C GLN A 42 4.76 16.51 0.28
N LEU A 43 5.28 15.31 0.02
CA LEU A 43 4.77 14.43 -1.04
C LEU A 43 3.33 13.98 -0.77
N VAL A 44 2.97 13.74 0.49
CA VAL A 44 1.60 13.38 0.87
C VAL A 44 0.63 14.53 0.58
N ASN A 45 1.03 15.78 0.85
CA ASN A 45 0.19 16.94 0.55
C ASN A 45 0.15 17.27 -0.95
N ASP A 46 1.29 17.29 -1.63
CA ASP A 46 1.42 17.68 -3.05
C ASP A 46 0.67 16.72 -3.99
N LEU A 47 0.53 15.44 -3.59
CA LEU A 47 -0.14 14.40 -4.38
C LEU A 47 -1.58 14.11 -3.91
N ASP A 48 -2.16 14.95 -3.06
CA ASP A 48 -3.50 14.77 -2.51
C ASP A 48 -3.69 13.38 -1.88
N LEU A 49 -2.76 13.02 -0.99
CA LEU A 49 -2.75 11.76 -0.23
C LEU A 49 -3.00 11.98 1.26
N SER A 50 -3.14 13.23 1.73
CA SER A 50 -3.31 13.55 3.16
C SER A 50 -4.52 12.87 3.78
N HIS A 51 -5.61 12.71 3.02
CA HIS A 51 -6.81 12.00 3.45
C HIS A 51 -6.63 10.47 3.50
N LEU A 52 -5.57 9.94 2.88
CA LEU A 52 -5.23 8.51 2.82
C LEU A 52 -4.03 8.15 3.69
N ARG A 53 -3.47 9.12 4.43
CA ARG A 53 -2.24 8.99 5.22
C ARG A 53 -2.18 7.69 6.02
N ASP A 54 -3.26 7.41 6.75
CA ASP A 54 -3.38 6.25 7.66
C ASP A 54 -4.11 5.06 7.01
N SER A 55 -4.53 5.21 5.74
CA SER A 55 -5.16 4.13 4.99
C SER A 55 -4.13 3.10 4.57
N GLY A 56 -4.50 1.82 4.69
CA GLY A 56 -3.66 0.72 4.22
C GLY A 56 -3.63 0.67 2.68
N PHE A 57 -2.48 0.33 2.12
CA PHE A 57 -2.28 0.30 0.67
C PHE A 57 -3.23 -0.65 -0.08
N ARG A 58 -3.64 -1.77 0.55
CA ARG A 58 -4.45 -2.81 -0.12
C ARG A 58 -5.91 -2.39 -0.35
N VAL A 59 -6.40 -1.33 0.32
CA VAL A 59 -7.78 -0.83 0.16
C VAL A 59 -7.89 0.35 -0.79
N LEU A 60 -6.78 0.82 -1.35
CA LEU A 60 -6.77 1.97 -2.24
C LEU A 60 -7.37 1.62 -3.59
N SER A 61 -8.08 2.58 -4.18
CA SER A 61 -8.47 2.51 -5.58
C SER A 61 -7.23 2.50 -6.50
N THR A 62 -7.44 2.16 -7.77
CA THR A 62 -6.35 2.16 -8.76
C THR A 62 -5.72 3.55 -8.95
N GLY A 63 -6.52 4.62 -8.85
CA GLY A 63 -6.02 5.99 -8.98
C GLY A 63 -5.15 6.41 -7.79
N GLU A 64 -5.59 6.08 -6.58
CA GLU A 64 -4.85 6.34 -5.34
C GLU A 64 -3.56 5.54 -5.29
N THR A 65 -3.63 4.25 -5.63
CA THR A 65 -2.46 3.37 -5.75
C THR A 65 -1.40 3.97 -6.67
N ARG A 66 -1.78 4.51 -7.83
CA ARG A 66 -0.84 5.18 -8.76
C ARG A 66 -0.20 6.42 -8.13
N ARG A 67 -0.95 7.23 -7.39
CA ARG A 67 -0.41 8.42 -6.70
C ARG A 67 0.57 8.03 -5.60
N VAL A 68 0.28 6.99 -4.82
CA VAL A 68 1.23 6.45 -3.82
C VAL A 68 2.51 5.96 -4.48
N MET A 69 2.40 5.23 -5.60
CA MET A 69 3.60 4.77 -6.34
C MET A 69 4.42 5.93 -6.90
N LEU A 70 3.77 7.00 -7.38
CA LEU A 70 4.45 8.23 -7.79
C LEU A 70 5.16 8.91 -6.60
N ALA A 71 4.49 9.02 -5.46
CA ALA A 71 5.09 9.56 -4.24
C ALA A 71 6.35 8.79 -3.84
N ARG A 72 6.29 7.45 -3.87
CA ARG A 72 7.44 6.57 -3.57
C ARG A 72 8.60 6.73 -4.57
N ALA A 73 8.29 6.91 -5.85
CA ALA A 73 9.30 7.16 -6.86
C ALA A 73 10.00 8.51 -6.64
N LEU A 74 9.24 9.57 -6.31
CA LEU A 74 9.78 10.90 -5.99
C LEU A 74 10.53 10.94 -4.65
N ALA A 75 10.11 10.11 -3.69
CA ALA A 75 10.76 9.92 -2.40
C ALA A 75 12.11 9.21 -2.52
N THR A 76 12.38 8.53 -3.63
CA THR A 76 13.65 7.84 -3.83
C THR A 76 14.72 8.90 -4.08
N GLN A 77 15.64 9.08 -3.12
CA GLN A 77 16.87 9.82 -3.41
C GLN A 77 17.62 9.02 -4.50
N PRO A 78 17.88 9.60 -5.68
CA PRO A 78 18.74 8.93 -6.64
C PRO A 78 20.12 8.85 -5.99
N ASP A 79 20.48 7.65 -5.54
CA ASP A 79 21.86 7.28 -5.23
C ASP A 79 22.59 7.19 -6.58
N LEU A 80 22.88 8.36 -7.14
CA LEU A 80 23.71 8.49 -8.33
C LEU A 80 25.16 8.34 -7.87
N VAL A 81 25.59 7.08 -7.73
CA VAL A 81 27.00 6.70 -7.61
C VAL A 81 27.75 6.89 -8.92
#